data_AF-R7LUC6-F1
#
_entry.id   AF-R7LUC6-F1
#
_cell.length_a   1.000
_cell.length_b   1.000
_cell.length_c   1.000
_cell.angle_alpha   90.00
_cell.angle_beta   90.00
_cell.angle_gamma   90.00
#
_symmetry.space_group_name_H-M   'P 1'
#
loop_
_entity.id
_entity.type
_entity.pdbx_description
1 polymer ?
#
loop_
_entity_poly.entity_id
_entity_poly.type
_entity_poly.pdbx_seq_one_letter_code
_entity_poly.pdbx_strand_id
1 'polypeptide(L)'
;MYLVNTGWSGGPYGVGKRMKLAYTRAMIHAALDGELGKEGWTTMPMFGVSIPKSCPNVPSNVLNPRSTWEDKGAYDETARKLARLFQENFKKFQGEVTEDIASAGPVVK
;
A
#
# COMPACT_ATOMS: atom_id res chain seq x y z
N MET A 1 1.01 1.23 -13.89
CA MET A 1 0.02 0.36 -13.20
C MET A 1 -0.08 0.82 -11.75
N TYR A 2 -1.26 0.77 -11.12
CA TYR A 2 -1.46 1.24 -9.75
C TYR A 2 -2.15 0.17 -8.89
N LEU A 3 -1.79 0.12 -7.60
CA LEU A 3 -2.49 -0.64 -6.56
C LEU A 3 -3.25 0.32 -5.66
N VAL A 4 -4.58 0.20 -5.59
CA VAL A 4 -5.44 1.14 -4.84
C VAL A 4 -6.16 0.40 -3.72
N ASN A 5 -5.94 0.81 -2.48
CA ASN A 5 -6.66 0.29 -1.32
C ASN A 5 -8.01 1.01 -1.14
N THR A 6 -9.11 0.30 -1.39
CA THR A 6 -10.51 0.76 -1.15
C THR A 6 -11.11 0.18 0.14
N GLY A 7 -10.30 -0.54 0.92
CA GLY A 7 -10.64 -1.16 2.19
C GLY A 7 -10.49 -0.19 3.37
N TRP A 8 -9.65 -0.56 4.35
CA TRP A 8 -9.49 0.18 5.62
C TRP A 8 -8.14 0.88 5.72
N SER A 9 -8.08 1.92 6.53
CA SER A 9 -6.86 2.67 6.90
C SER A 9 -6.94 3.11 8.38
N GLY A 10 -5.78 3.38 8.98
CA GLY A 10 -5.66 3.87 10.36
C GLY A 10 -5.77 2.81 11.45
N GLY A 11 -5.80 1.53 11.08
CA GLY A 11 -5.87 0.42 12.04
C GLY A 11 -6.38 -0.86 11.37
N PRO A 12 -6.38 -2.00 12.10
CA PRO A 12 -7.04 -3.21 11.66
C PRO A 12 -8.56 -3.01 11.60
N TYR A 13 -9.28 -3.99 11.04
CA TYR A 13 -10.75 -4.01 11.09
C TYR A 13 -11.24 -3.88 12.54
N GLY A 14 -12.25 -3.03 12.76
CA GLY A 14 -12.78 -2.70 14.09
C GLY A 14 -12.12 -1.50 14.78
N VAL A 15 -10.90 -1.12 14.38
CA VAL A 15 -10.18 0.06 14.91
C VAL A 15 -10.02 1.13 13.83
N GLY A 16 -9.54 0.72 12.65
CA GLY A 16 -9.40 1.58 11.49
C GLY A 16 -10.73 1.98 10.87
N LYS A 17 -10.70 2.96 9.98
CA LYS A 17 -11.87 3.45 9.23
C LYS A 17 -11.75 3.06 7.77
N ARG A 18 -12.89 2.82 7.13
CA ARG A 18 -12.93 2.58 5.68
C ARG A 18 -12.40 3.81 4.94
N MET A 19 -11.62 3.59 3.90
CA MET A 19 -11.08 4.67 3.07
C MET A 19 -12.23 5.52 2.52
N LYS A 20 -12.13 6.85 2.68
CA LYS A 20 -13.17 7.75 2.16
C LYS A 20 -13.21 7.63 0.64
N LEU A 21 -14.39 7.38 0.09
CA LEU A 21 -14.60 7.25 -1.35
C LEU A 21 -14.11 8.48 -2.13
N ALA A 22 -14.25 9.67 -1.55
CA ALA A 22 -13.73 10.90 -2.13
C ALA A 22 -12.20 10.84 -2.35
N TYR A 23 -11.44 10.26 -1.43
CA TYR A 23 -9.98 10.14 -1.56
C TYR A 23 -9.60 9.11 -2.62
N THR A 24 -10.27 7.96 -2.67
CA THR A 24 -9.99 6.98 -3.74
C THR A 24 -10.30 7.53 -5.12
N ARG A 25 -11.39 8.29 -5.27
CA ARG A 25 -11.71 8.98 -6.53
C ARG A 25 -10.66 10.02 -6.89
N ALA A 26 -10.24 10.84 -5.93
CA ALA A 26 -9.19 11.84 -6.14
C ALA A 26 -7.86 11.21 -6.58
N MET A 27 -7.44 10.11 -5.95
CA MET A 27 -6.23 9.38 -6.36
C MET A 27 -6.33 8.81 -7.77
N ILE A 28 -7.50 8.29 -8.17
CA ILE A 28 -7.72 7.77 -9.52
C ILE A 28 -7.69 8.91 -10.54
N HIS A 29 -8.37 10.03 -10.28
CA HIS A 29 -8.32 11.19 -11.17
C HIS A 29 -6.89 11.72 -11.32
N ALA A 30 -6.16 11.92 -10.21
CA ALA A 30 -4.76 12.34 -10.26
C ALA A 30 -3.87 11.36 -11.04
N ALA A 31 -4.14 10.05 -10.97
CA ALA A 31 -3.40 9.04 -11.73
C ALA A 31 -3.68 9.11 -13.24
N LEU A 32 -4.93 9.42 -13.63
CA LEU A 32 -5.35 9.57 -15.03
C LEU A 32 -4.85 10.89 -15.64
N ASP A 33 -4.84 11.95 -14.83
CA ASP A 33 -4.47 13.31 -15.25
C ASP A 33 -2.94 13.55 -15.18
N GLY A 34 -2.16 12.55 -14.74
CA GLY A 34 -0.70 12.64 -14.60
C GLY A 34 -0.24 13.54 -13.44
N GLU A 35 -1.10 13.75 -12.45
CA GLU A 35 -0.85 14.61 -11.28
C GLU A 35 -0.35 13.85 -10.05
N LEU A 36 -0.51 12.53 -10.03
CA LEU A 36 -0.13 11.72 -8.88
C LEU A 36 1.38 11.68 -8.69
N GLY A 37 1.85 12.04 -7.49
CA GLY A 37 3.27 11.95 -7.14
C GLY A 37 4.19 12.92 -7.88
N LYS A 38 3.67 14.06 -8.37
CA LYS A 38 4.49 15.15 -8.95
C LYS A 38 5.59 15.64 -8.00
N GLU A 39 5.37 15.56 -6.68
CA GLU A 39 6.37 15.89 -5.64
C GLU A 39 7.28 14.70 -5.27
N GLY A 40 7.24 13.64 -6.05
CA GLY A 40 8.03 12.44 -5.88
C GLY A 40 7.34 11.34 -5.08
N TRP A 41 8.11 10.30 -4.81
CA TRP A 41 7.63 9.03 -4.28
C TRP A 41 8.48 8.58 -3.09
N THR A 42 7.92 7.71 -2.26
CA THR A 42 8.64 6.99 -1.21
C THR A 42 8.33 5.51 -1.33
N THR A 43 9.32 4.66 -1.05
CA THR A 43 9.13 3.21 -1.14
C THR A 43 8.52 2.67 0.15
N MET A 44 7.44 1.90 0.03
CA MET A 44 6.86 1.18 1.13
C MET A 44 7.81 0.08 1.59
N PRO A 45 8.21 0.05 2.87
CA PRO A 45 8.98 -1.06 3.42
C PRO A 45 8.21 -2.37 3.27
N MET A 46 8.95 -3.49 3.17
CA MET A 46 8.45 -4.86 2.96
C MET A 46 7.81 -5.10 1.59
N PHE A 47 6.92 -4.23 1.12
CA PHE A 47 6.17 -4.45 -0.14
C PHE A 47 6.86 -3.87 -1.38
N GLY A 48 7.82 -2.97 -1.23
CA GLY A 48 8.57 -2.39 -2.35
C GLY A 48 7.76 -1.46 -3.26
N VAL A 49 6.48 -1.23 -2.95
CA VAL A 49 5.60 -0.36 -3.77
C VAL A 49 5.94 1.12 -3.57
N SER A 50 5.87 1.90 -4.65
CA SER A 50 6.03 3.35 -4.59
C SER A 50 4.74 4.02 -4.11
N ILE A 51 4.83 4.77 -3.02
CA ILE A 51 3.78 5.61 -2.45
C ILE A 51 4.02 7.06 -2.88
N PRO A 52 3.04 7.76 -3.45
CA PRO A 52 3.20 9.16 -3.82
C PRO A 52 3.32 10.02 -2.56
N LYS A 53 4.23 11.02 -2.58
CA LYS A 53 4.38 11.97 -1.46
C LYS A 53 3.22 12.95 -1.37
N SER A 54 2.58 13.25 -2.49
CA SER A 54 1.41 14.11 -2.57
C SER A 54 0.40 13.64 -3.63
N CYS A 55 -0.86 14.02 -3.42
CA CYS A 55 -1.96 13.82 -4.36
C CYS A 55 -2.95 14.98 -4.17
N PRO A 56 -3.39 15.67 -5.23
CA PRO A 56 -4.42 16.69 -5.12
C PRO A 56 -5.66 16.19 -4.38
N ASN A 57 -6.22 17.04 -3.52
CA ASN A 57 -7.45 16.76 -2.75
C ASN A 57 -7.38 15.56 -1.78
N VAL A 58 -6.18 15.05 -1.49
CA VAL A 58 -5.95 13.98 -0.51
C VAL A 58 -4.91 14.45 0.52
N PRO A 59 -5.21 14.42 1.82
CA PRO A 59 -4.23 14.75 2.85
C PRO A 59 -3.01 13.82 2.77
N SER A 60 -1.78 14.37 2.74
CA SER A 60 -0.55 13.58 2.55
C SER A 60 -0.32 12.52 3.63
N ASN A 61 -0.83 12.73 4.85
CA ASN A 61 -0.75 11.74 5.92
C ASN A 61 -1.58 10.48 5.65
N VAL A 62 -2.58 10.54 4.76
CA VAL A 62 -3.42 9.39 4.37
C VAL A 62 -2.74 8.52 3.32
N LEU A 63 -1.85 9.10 2.50
CA LEU A 63 -1.16 8.40 1.42
C LEU A 63 -0.23 7.30 1.93
N ASN A 64 0.49 7.56 3.02
CA ASN A 64 1.29 6.54 3.69
C ASN A 64 0.45 5.86 4.79
N PRO A 65 0.08 4.58 4.64
CA PRO A 65 -0.77 3.89 5.61
C PRO A 65 -0.12 3.78 6.99
N ARG A 66 1.21 3.74 7.09
CA ARG A 66 1.90 3.78 8.40
C ARG A 66 1.60 5.08 9.14
N SER A 67 1.45 6.18 8.43
CA SER A 67 1.17 7.50 9.02
C SER A 67 -0.22 7.60 9.64
N THR A 68 -1.19 6.79 9.19
CA THR A 68 -2.57 6.84 9.69
C THR A 68 -2.80 6.03 10.95
N TRP A 69 -1.93 5.08 11.27
CA TRP A 69 -2.03 4.27 12.48
C TRP A 69 -1.50 5.04 13.69
N GLU A 70 -2.20 5.00 14.83
CA GLU A 70 -1.70 5.60 16.07
C GLU A 70 -0.46 4.87 16.57
N ASP A 71 -0.54 3.54 16.67
CA ASP A 71 0.59 2.67 16.99
C ASP A 71 1.31 2.20 15.72
N LYS A 72 2.53 2.70 15.54
CA LYS A 72 3.39 2.34 14.40
C LYS A 72 3.97 0.94 14.50
N GLY A 73 4.19 0.43 15.71
CA GLY A 73 4.65 -0.94 15.94
C GLY A 73 3.57 -1.95 15.57
N ALA A 74 2.32 -1.70 15.97
CA ALA A 74 1.17 -2.52 15.56
C ALA A 74 0.97 -2.53 14.03
N TYR A 75 1.21 -1.39 13.36
CA TYR A 75 1.24 -1.34 11.90
C TYR A 75 2.34 -2.25 11.34
N ASP A 76 3.57 -2.13 11.85
CA ASP A 76 4.71 -2.89 11.34
C ASP A 76 4.51 -4.41 11.53
N GLU A 77 3.90 -4.83 12.64
CA GLU A 77 3.48 -6.23 12.87
C GLU A 77 2.41 -6.70 11.89
N THR A 78 1.39 -5.88 11.65
CA THR A 78 0.31 -6.18 10.71
C THR A 78 0.83 -6.28 9.27
N ALA A 79 1.73 -5.36 8.89
CA ALA A 79 2.40 -5.37 7.59
C ALA A 79 3.25 -6.64 7.40
N ARG A 80 4.02 -7.06 8.43
CA ARG A 80 4.76 -8.33 8.40
C ARG A 80 3.84 -9.54 8.26
N LYS A 81 2.72 -9.56 8.98
CA LYS A 81 1.72 -10.63 8.87
C LYS A 81 1.15 -10.71 7.45
N LEU A 82 0.79 -9.57 6.85
CA LEU A 82 0.28 -9.52 5.49
C LEU A 82 1.34 -9.98 4.48
N ALA A 83 2.59 -9.54 4.61
CA ALA A 83 3.68 -9.98 3.75
C ALA A 83 3.86 -11.51 3.79
N ARG A 84 3.79 -12.14 4.97
CA ARG A 84 3.81 -13.60 5.10
C ARG A 84 2.64 -14.25 4.37
N LEU A 85 1.41 -13.72 4.49
CA LEU A 85 0.25 -14.25 3.78
C LEU A 85 0.42 -14.19 2.25
N PHE A 86 1.02 -13.12 1.73
CA PHE A 86 1.37 -13.03 0.31
C PHE A 86 2.39 -14.10 -0.09
N GLN A 87 3.47 -14.26 0.68
CA GLN A 87 4.49 -15.29 0.42
C GLN A 87 3.89 -16.71 0.46
N GLU A 88 3.06 -17.03 1.45
CA GLU A 88 2.40 -18.33 1.56
C GLU A 88 1.45 -18.59 0.40
N ASN A 89 0.65 -17.60 0.00
CA ASN A 89 -0.23 -17.76 -1.16
C ASN A 89 0.56 -17.91 -2.47
N PHE A 90 1.70 -17.23 -2.59
CA PHE A 90 2.54 -17.28 -3.79
C PHE A 90 3.17 -18.65 -4.04
N LYS A 91 3.36 -19.48 -2.99
CA LYS A 91 3.86 -20.85 -3.12
C LYS A 91 3.08 -21.70 -4.13
N LYS A 92 1.79 -21.41 -4.33
CA LYS A 92 0.92 -22.10 -5.29
C LYS A 92 1.33 -21.90 -6.76
N PHE A 93 2.12 -20.87 -7.05
CA PHE A 93 2.55 -20.49 -8.39
C PHE A 93 4.06 -20.72 -8.61
N GLN A 94 4.75 -21.35 -7.66
CA GLN A 94 6.18 -21.63 -7.77
C GLN A 94 6.45 -22.57 -8.95
N GLY A 95 7.39 -22.20 -9.81
CA GLY A 95 7.72 -22.93 -11.03
C GLY A 95 6.87 -22.56 -12.26
N GLU A 96 5.79 -21.79 -12.08
CA GLU A 96 4.93 -21.29 -13.17
C GLU A 96 5.22 -19.83 -13.54
N VAL A 97 6.09 -19.18 -12.77
CA VAL A 97 6.42 -17.76 -12.87
C VAL A 97 7.91 -17.55 -13.06
N THR A 98 8.25 -16.48 -13.76
CA THR A 98 9.62 -16.05 -13.97
C THR A 98 10.25 -15.50 -12.67
N GLU A 99 11.58 -15.48 -12.61
CA GLU A 99 12.33 -15.07 -11.41
C GLU A 99 12.13 -13.59 -11.05
N ASP A 100 11.90 -12.73 -12.04
CA ASP A 100 11.57 -11.32 -11.84
C ASP A 100 10.22 -11.16 -11.12
N ILE A 101 9.21 -11.99 -11.44
CA ILE A 101 7.93 -12.00 -10.73
C ILE A 101 8.10 -12.56 -9.32
N ALA A 102 8.88 -13.64 -9.16
CA ALA A 102 9.12 -14.24 -7.86
C ALA A 102 9.87 -13.31 -6.89
N SER A 103 10.79 -12.49 -7.40
CA SER A 103 11.59 -11.55 -6.60
C SER A 103 10.89 -10.21 -6.32
N ALA A 104 9.81 -9.88 -7.03
CA ALA A 104 9.03 -8.65 -6.81
C ALA A 104 8.07 -8.72 -5.60
N GLY A 105 7.95 -9.87 -4.95
CA GLY A 105 7.05 -10.08 -3.82
C GLY A 105 7.48 -9.38 -2.52
N PRO A 106 6.60 -9.34 -1.50
CA PRO A 106 6.94 -8.75 -0.21
C PRO A 106 8.07 -9.47 0.51
N VAL A 107 8.95 -8.73 1.17
CA VAL A 107 10.06 -9.23 1.98
C VAL A 107 9.74 -9.08 3.47
N VAL A 108 9.76 -10.19 4.18
CA VAL A 108 9.64 -10.21 5.65
C VAL A 108 11.05 -10.07 6.22
N LYS A 109 11.33 -8.93 6.88
CA LYS A 109 12.55 -8.75 7.68
C LYS A 109 12.29 -9.13 9.14
#